data_AF-A0A2A5QP75-F1
#
_entry.id   AF-A0A2A5QP75-F1
#
_cell.length_a   1.000
_cell.length_b   1.000
_cell.length_c   1.000
_cell.angle_alpha   90.00
_cell.angle_beta   90.00
_cell.angle_gamma   90.00
#
_symmetry.space_group_name_H-M   'P 1'
#
loop_
_entity.id
_entity.type
_entity.pdbx_description
1 polymer ?
#
loop_
_entity_poly.entity_id
_entity_poly.type
_entity_poly.pdbx_seq_one_letter_code
_entity_poly.pdbx_strand_id
1 'polypeptide(L)'
;MHGKPSNLTAESYNEQIEKLVALKSALASATCVESFDVNVGENGRIRGRVSLRHSEPFYQFNEIVLDHPVSMAGVYSEDRVEDTPDGSKREVAEIRVLVVEE
;
A
#
# COMPACT_ATOMS: atom_id res chain seq x y z
N MET A 1 -5.61 -5.24 -21.26
CA MET A 1 -6.39 -4.04 -20.87
C MET A 1 -7.23 -4.45 -19.67
N HIS A 2 -6.74 -4.18 -18.45
CA HIS A 2 -7.47 -4.55 -17.23
C HIS A 2 -8.60 -3.55 -17.03
N GLY A 3 -9.84 -4.02 -17.10
CA GLY A 3 -11.03 -3.17 -16.96
C GLY A 3 -11.23 -2.76 -15.50
N LYS A 4 -11.77 -1.55 -15.28
CA LYS A 4 -12.22 -1.11 -13.96
C LYS A 4 -13.24 -2.10 -13.36
N PRO A 5 -13.33 -2.23 -12.02
CA PRO A 5 -14.39 -3.00 -11.37
C PRO A 5 -15.78 -2.54 -11.84
N SER A 6 -16.71 -3.48 -12.01
CA SER A 6 -18.06 -3.21 -12.52
C SER A 6 -18.91 -2.33 -11.61
N ASN A 7 -18.58 -2.30 -10.31
CA ASN A 7 -19.26 -1.51 -9.28
C ASN A 7 -18.78 -0.05 -9.18
N LEU A 8 -17.73 0.36 -9.91
CA LEU A 8 -17.19 1.73 -9.86
C LEU A 8 -17.37 2.45 -11.19
N THR A 9 -17.63 3.75 -11.15
CA THR A 9 -17.54 4.62 -12.33
C THR A 9 -16.08 4.80 -12.74
N ALA A 10 -15.82 5.26 -13.96
CA ALA A 10 -14.44 5.53 -14.40
C ALA A 10 -13.81 6.68 -13.60
N GLU A 11 -14.60 7.70 -13.24
CA GLU A 11 -14.16 8.83 -12.41
C GLU A 11 -13.79 8.36 -11.00
N SER A 12 -14.68 7.63 -10.31
CA SER A 12 -14.38 7.12 -8.96
C SER A 12 -13.20 6.15 -8.96
N TYR A 13 -13.01 5.36 -10.02
CA TYR A 13 -11.85 4.49 -10.15
C TYR A 13 -10.55 5.28 -10.29
N ASN A 14 -10.54 6.35 -11.09
CA ASN A 14 -9.39 7.23 -11.25
C ASN A 14 -9.06 7.99 -9.95
N GLU A 15 -10.06 8.49 -9.23
CA GLU A 15 -9.85 9.15 -7.93
C GLU A 15 -9.15 8.22 -6.92
N GLN A 16 -9.48 6.91 -6.92
CA GLN A 16 -8.80 5.95 -6.05
C GLN A 16 -7.35 5.72 -6.45
N ILE A 17 -7.04 5.70 -7.76
CA ILE A 17 -5.66 5.63 -8.25
C ILE A 17 -4.89 6.87 -7.80
N GLU A 18 -5.46 8.07 -7.96
CA GLU A 18 -4.84 9.33 -7.56
C GLU A 18 -4.54 9.37 -6.05
N LYS A 19 -5.48 8.92 -5.21
CA LYS A 19 -5.27 8.80 -3.77
C LYS A 19 -4.13 7.85 -3.43
N LEU A 20 -4.02 6.71 -4.11
CA LEU A 20 -2.91 5.75 -3.90
C LEU A 20 -1.56 6.31 -4.37
N VAL A 21 -1.53 7.08 -5.46
CA VAL A 21 -0.31 7.74 -5.93
C VAL A 21 0.13 8.83 -4.94
N ALA A 22 -0.81 9.60 -4.40
CA ALA A 22 -0.53 10.59 -3.37
C ALA A 22 0.02 9.93 -2.09
N LEU A 23 -0.60 8.84 -1.63
CA LEU A 23 -0.13 8.06 -0.49
C LEU A 23 1.27 7.49 -0.74
N LYS A 24 1.52 6.91 -1.92
CA LYS A 24 2.85 6.42 -2.32
C LYS A 24 3.91 7.52 -2.22
N SER A 25 3.58 8.70 -2.75
CA SER A 25 4.48 9.86 -2.75
C SER A 25 4.80 10.34 -1.33
N ALA A 26 3.79 10.38 -0.44
CA ALA A 26 3.98 10.78 0.94
C ALA A 26 4.82 9.74 1.72
N LEU A 27 4.50 8.45 1.56
CA LEU A 27 5.22 7.35 2.21
C LEU A 27 6.67 7.23 1.76
N ALA A 28 7.01 7.65 0.54
CA ALA A 28 8.41 7.68 0.07
C ALA A 28 9.31 8.61 0.91
N SER A 29 8.74 9.53 1.69
CA SER A 29 9.48 10.40 2.61
C SER A 29 9.69 9.80 4.00
N ALA A 30 8.99 8.72 4.34
CA ALA A 30 9.09 8.09 5.65
C ALA A 30 10.29 7.13 5.71
N THR A 31 11.15 7.29 6.72
CA THR A 31 12.38 6.47 6.87
C THR A 31 12.09 5.00 7.12
N CYS A 32 10.93 4.71 7.72
CA CYS A 32 10.48 3.35 8.00
C CYS A 32 9.92 2.64 6.76
N VAL A 33 9.69 3.31 5.63
CA VAL A 33 9.15 2.69 4.41
C VAL A 33 10.30 2.30 3.47
N GLU A 34 10.36 1.03 3.09
CA GLU A 34 11.36 0.55 2.14
C GLU A 34 10.85 0.54 0.71
N SER A 35 9.61 0.09 0.53
CA SER A 35 8.97 0.02 -0.78
C SER A 35 7.47 0.20 -0.67
N PHE A 36 6.89 0.70 -1.76
CA PHE A 36 5.45 0.80 -1.94
C PHE A 36 5.08 0.38 -3.36
N ASP A 37 4.39 -0.75 -3.46
CA ASP A 37 4.01 -1.38 -4.72
C ASP A 37 2.49 -1.32 -4.89
N VAL A 38 2.06 -0.92 -6.09
CA VAL A 38 0.63 -0.91 -6.47
C VAL A 38 0.41 -1.99 -7.50
N ASN A 39 -0.45 -2.94 -7.18
CA ASN A 39 -0.81 -4.06 -8.05
C ASN A 39 -2.27 -3.95 -8.46
N VAL A 40 -2.53 -4.06 -9.76
CA VAL A 40 -3.89 -4.13 -10.31
C VAL A 40 -4.20 -5.57 -10.65
N GLY A 41 -5.19 -6.15 -9.97
CA GLY A 41 -5.66 -7.51 -10.22
C GLY A 41 -6.45 -7.63 -11.53
N GLU A 42 -6.68 -8.87 -11.95
CA GLU A 42 -7.37 -9.17 -13.23
C GLU A 42 -8.80 -8.61 -13.31
N ASN A 43 -9.45 -8.43 -12.16
CA ASN A 43 -10.79 -7.83 -12.02
C ASN A 43 -10.78 -6.31 -11.82
N GLY A 44 -9.64 -5.66 -12.04
CA GLY A 44 -9.47 -4.22 -11.83
C GLY A 44 -9.35 -3.80 -10.36
N ARG A 45 -9.29 -4.73 -9.41
CA ARG A 45 -9.05 -4.39 -8.00
C ARG A 45 -7.63 -3.88 -7.82
N ILE A 46 -7.48 -2.75 -7.13
CA ILE A 46 -6.18 -2.15 -6.88
C ILE A 46 -5.76 -2.49 -5.45
N ARG A 47 -4.50 -2.92 -5.30
CA ARG A 47 -3.89 -3.26 -4.02
C ARG A 47 -2.61 -2.49 -3.84
N GLY A 48 -2.49 -1.78 -2.73
CA GLY A 48 -1.21 -1.22 -2.26
C GLY A 48 -0.53 -2.19 -1.31
N ARG A 49 0.77 -2.43 -1.50
CA ARG A 49 1.63 -3.17 -0.58
C ARG A 49 2.71 -2.21 -0.09
N VAL A 50 2.70 -1.92 1.21
CA VAL A 50 3.79 -1.18 1.86
C VAL A 50 4.69 -2.18 2.57
N SER A 51 6.00 -2.04 2.39
CA SER A 51 7.00 -2.78 3.16
C SER A 51 7.67 -1.83 4.14
N LEU A 52 7.57 -2.13 5.44
CA LEU A 52 8.17 -1.33 6.50
C LEU A 52 9.41 -1.99 7.12
N ARG A 53 10.37 -1.19 7.57
CA ARG A 53 11.55 -1.62 8.33
C ARG A 53 11.18 -1.89 9.78
N HIS A 54 11.31 -3.13 10.23
CA HIS A 54 10.99 -3.51 11.60
C HIS A 54 11.86 -2.82 12.69
N SER A 55 13.05 -2.36 12.33
CA SER A 55 13.95 -1.65 13.26
C SER A 55 13.61 -0.18 13.47
N GLU A 56 12.70 0.39 12.67
CA GLU A 56 12.35 1.81 12.71
C GLU A 56 10.98 2.04 13.37
N PRO A 57 10.82 3.11 14.16
CA PRO A 57 9.52 3.47 14.71
C PRO A 57 8.51 3.87 13.60
N PHE A 58 7.27 3.37 13.70
CA PHE A 58 6.24 3.55 12.67
C PHE A 58 5.35 4.79 12.83
N TYR A 59 5.67 5.73 13.73
CA TYR A 59 4.80 6.87 14.02
C TYR A 59 4.53 7.73 12.77
N GLN A 60 5.57 7.99 11.97
CA GLN A 60 5.45 8.75 10.71
C GLN A 60 4.58 8.03 9.67
N PHE A 61 4.69 6.70 9.57
CA PHE A 61 3.84 5.91 8.69
C PHE A 61 2.36 6.07 9.08
N ASN A 62 2.05 5.97 10.37
CA ASN A 62 0.68 6.11 10.85
C ASN A 62 0.12 7.52 10.60
N GLU A 63 0.91 8.57 10.84
CA GLU A 63 0.53 9.95 10.54
C GLU A 63 0.22 10.15 9.05
N ILE A 64 1.10 9.67 8.16
CA ILE A 64 0.90 9.79 6.71
C ILE A 64 -0.35 9.04 6.25
N VAL A 65 -0.62 7.84 6.78
CA VAL A 65 -1.83 7.08 6.42
C VAL A 65 -3.10 7.79 6.89
N LEU A 66 -3.07 8.45 8.05
CA LEU A 66 -4.19 9.24 8.55
C LEU A 66 -4.44 10.50 7.71
N ASP A 67 -3.38 11.17 7.25
CA ASP A 67 -3.46 12.36 6.41
C ASP A 67 -3.85 12.06 4.95
N HIS A 68 -3.66 10.81 4.50
CA HIS A 68 -4.00 10.35 3.16
C HIS A 68 -5.04 9.21 3.21
N PRO A 69 -6.29 9.49 3.58
CA PRO A 69 -7.31 8.46 3.78
C PRO A 69 -7.64 7.73 2.47
N VAL A 70 -7.26 6.47 2.43
CA VAL A 70 -7.64 5.48 1.42
C VAL A 70 -8.62 4.48 2.06
N SER A 71 -9.56 3.94 1.29
CA SER A 71 -10.42 2.86 1.77
C SER A 71 -9.56 1.62 2.05
N MET A 72 -9.35 1.30 3.32
CA MET A 72 -8.58 0.14 3.78
C MET A 72 -9.55 -0.98 4.15
N ALA A 73 -9.60 -2.07 3.38
CA ALA A 73 -10.38 -3.26 3.78
C ALA A 73 -9.70 -4.07 4.92
N GLY A 74 -8.47 -3.73 5.29
CA GLY A 74 -7.77 -4.31 6.45
C GLY A 74 -6.30 -3.94 6.48
N VAL A 75 -5.69 -3.94 7.67
CA VAL A 75 -4.24 -3.89 7.86
C VAL A 75 -3.80 -5.29 8.23
N TYR A 76 -3.23 -6.02 7.27
CA TYR A 76 -2.74 -7.37 7.48
C TYR A 76 -1.23 -7.33 7.67
N SER A 77 -0.76 -7.17 8.91
CA SER A 77 0.65 -7.38 9.23
C SER A 77 0.93 -8.88 9.24
N GLU A 78 1.38 -9.41 8.10
CA GLU A 78 2.07 -10.69 8.08
C GLU A 78 3.55 -10.37 8.30
N ASP A 79 4.09 -10.69 9.48
CA ASP A 79 5.51 -10.57 9.76
C ASP A 79 6.26 -11.51 8.80
N ARG A 80 6.78 -10.93 7.71
CA ARG A 80 7.49 -11.68 6.68
C ARG A 80 8.96 -11.35 6.79
N VAL A 81 9.75 -12.39 7.05
CA VAL A 81 11.19 -12.31 6.89
C VAL A 81 11.50 -12.42 5.40
N GLU A 82 11.90 -11.32 4.77
CA GLU A 82 12.35 -11.30 3.37
C GLU A 82 13.87 -11.29 3.29
N ASP A 83 14.41 -11.98 2.29
CA ASP A 83 15.83 -11.87 1.93
C ASP A 83 16.04 -10.55 1.17
N THR A 84 16.97 -9.73 1.64
CA THR A 84 17.38 -8.48 0.99
C THR A 84 18.29 -8.76 -0.21
N PRO A 85 18.52 -7.79 -1.13
CA PRO A 85 19.38 -7.97 -2.31
C PRO A 85 20.84 -8.36 -1.99
N ASP A 86 21.31 -8.03 -0.78
CA ASP A 86 22.61 -8.40 -0.23
C ASP A 86 22.60 -9.74 0.55
N GLY A 87 21.47 -10.46 0.57
CA GLY A 87 21.34 -11.78 1.18
C GLY A 87 21.14 -11.77 2.70
N SER A 88 20.89 -10.61 3.29
CA SER A 88 20.52 -10.49 4.70
C SER A 88 19.03 -10.77 4.90
N LYS A 89 18.63 -11.15 6.12
CA LYS A 89 17.21 -11.33 6.46
C LYS A 89 16.69 -10.06 7.11
N ARG A 90 15.58 -9.54 6.60
CA ARG A 90 14.87 -8.41 7.21
C ARG A 90 13.46 -8.84 7.62
N GLU A 91 13.04 -8.44 8.80
CA GLU A 91 11.64 -8.48 9.19
C GLU A 91 10.92 -7.31 8.50
N VAL A 92 9.86 -7.63 7.77
CA VAL A 92 9.05 -6.67 7.02
C VAL A 92 7.62 -6.77 7.53
N ALA A 93 7.05 -5.64 7.93
CA ALA A 93 5.60 -5.54 8.09
C ALA A 93 5.01 -5.25 6.71
N GLU A 94 4.24 -6.20 6.18
CA GLU A 94 3.46 -5.99 4.97
C GLU A 94 2.16 -5.29 5.35
N ILE A 95 1.80 -4.19 4.68
CA ILE A 95 0.47 -3.59 4.83
C ILE A 95 -0.24 -3.69 3.49
N ARG A 96 -1.29 -4.52 3.46
CA ARG A 96 -2.16 -4.71 2.30
C ARG A 96 -3.31 -3.71 2.33
N VAL A 97 -3.17 -2.60 1.62
CA VAL A 97 -4.29 -1.71 1.38
C VAL A 97 -5.13 -2.32 0.25
N LEU A 98 -6.20 -3.01 0.64
CA LEU A 98 -7.27 -3.44 -0.25
C LEU A 98 -8.22 -2.27 -0.44
N VAL A 99 -8.13 -1.61 -1.58
CA VAL A 99 -9.18 -0.72 -2.04
C VAL A 99 -10.18 -1.62 -2.78
N VAL A 100 -11.46 -1.47 -2.46
CA VAL A 100 -12.62 -2.21 -2.98
C VAL A 100 -13.04 -3.43 -2.14
N GLU A 101 -13.83 -3.17 -1.09
CA GLU A 101 -14.99 -3.98 -0.75
C GLU A 101 -16.09 -3.07 -0.18
N GLU A 102 -17.08 -2.77 -1.01
CA GLU A 102 -18.49 -2.62 -0.61
C GLU A 102 -19.31 -3.53 -1.52
#